data_AF-L0J987-F1
#
_entry.id   AF-L0J987-F1
#
_cell.length_a   1.000
_cell.length_b   1.000
_cell.length_c   1.000
_cell.angle_alpha   90.00
_cell.angle_beta   90.00
_cell.angle_gamma   90.00
#
_symmetry.space_group_name_H-M   'P 1'
#
loop_
_entity.id
_entity.type
_entity.pdbx_description
1 polymer ?
#
loop_
_entity_poly.entity_id
_entity_poly.type
_entity_poly.pdbx_seq_one_letter_code
_entity_poly.pdbx_strand_id
1 'polypeptide(L)'
;MTNRVCFSCITLLLCTLPMAAQTQEQSPIKPFRNLDVSVSAGTTGLGLEVGSDISEMVRLRAGFSFMPHWSDDMKFGVQVGDKPESKYDAQGNRVKTKFDRLQARMKELTGFNVDETIHLQGKPKFYNFSLLVDVMPFANKQWHLTAGFYWGNNKLADAVVSQEDMTTMLAVGIYNNMYSKAINNQPFVTINGNDVYNESLANKLISYGRMKYRIGDMKSTGEACYAEPDANGLIKAEAIINNFKPYLGFGYESQLGRADNHWKIGFDAGILFWGGRPRVYTERTIEHITEDEETGIKTYNYTKEKVDIVRDVTNYRKNIKGKINFLKALPLFPVLNVKLTKSF
;
A
#
# COMPACT_ATOMS: atom_id res chain seq x y z
N MET A 1 -27.57 -33.39 -20.35
CA MET A 1 -27.19 -31.95 -20.31
C MET A 1 -26.02 -31.84 -19.32
N THR A 2 -24.77 -32.08 -19.75
CA THR A 2 -23.75 -31.07 -20.15
C THR A 2 -23.63 -29.88 -19.18
N ASN A 3 -22.50 -29.40 -18.69
CA ASN A 3 -21.05 -29.73 -18.65
C ASN A 3 -20.44 -28.70 -17.67
N ARG A 4 -19.36 -28.96 -16.92
CA ARG A 4 -17.95 -28.53 -17.19
C ARG A 4 -17.16 -28.84 -15.89
N VAL A 5 -16.17 -29.73 -15.77
CA VAL A 5 -14.91 -30.05 -16.47
C VAL A 5 -13.80 -29.00 -16.35
N CYS A 6 -12.89 -29.34 -15.43
CA CYS A 6 -11.42 -29.28 -15.41
C CYS A 6 -10.65 -28.02 -15.84
N PHE A 7 -9.98 -27.46 -14.82
CA PHE A 7 -8.65 -26.85 -14.88
C PHE A 7 -7.60 -27.82 -15.45
N SER A 8 -7.05 -27.54 -16.62
CA SER A 8 -5.68 -27.84 -17.07
C SER A 8 -5.53 -27.34 -18.51
N CYS A 9 -4.30 -27.06 -18.96
CA CYS A 9 -3.92 -26.58 -20.31
C CYS A 9 -3.93 -25.05 -20.52
N ILE A 10 -2.94 -24.36 -19.94
CA ILE A 10 -2.30 -23.19 -20.57
C ILE A 10 -0.78 -23.38 -20.48
N THR A 11 -0.31 -24.40 -21.19
CA THR A 11 1.07 -24.61 -21.60
C THR A 11 1.00 -25.15 -23.03
N LEU A 12 1.86 -24.65 -23.92
CA LEU A 12 1.86 -24.82 -25.38
C LEU A 12 0.90 -23.94 -26.18
N LEU A 13 1.30 -22.70 -26.39
CA LEU A 13 1.11 -22.03 -27.67
C LEU A 13 2.42 -21.34 -28.07
N LEU A 14 3.47 -22.13 -28.25
CA LEU A 14 4.67 -21.71 -28.99
C LEU A 14 4.38 -21.91 -30.47
N CYS A 15 4.55 -20.83 -31.21
CA CYS A 15 4.36 -20.69 -32.66
C CYS A 15 4.94 -21.86 -33.45
N THR A 16 4.10 -22.61 -34.15
CA THR A 16 4.51 -23.40 -35.31
C THR A 16 4.61 -22.48 -36.52
N LEU A 17 5.79 -21.92 -36.75
CA LEU A 17 6.19 -21.43 -38.07
C LEU A 17 7.10 -22.50 -38.70
N PRO A 18 6.88 -22.91 -39.96
CA PRO A 18 7.78 -23.82 -40.63
C PRO A 18 9.09 -23.07 -40.96
N MET A 19 10.15 -23.34 -40.21
CA MET A 19 11.51 -22.97 -40.61
C MET A 19 11.93 -23.88 -41.76
N ALA A 20 11.99 -23.31 -42.97
CA ALA A 20 12.74 -23.91 -44.07
C ALA A 20 14.25 -23.85 -43.74
N ALA A 21 14.93 -24.96 -44.02
CA ALA A 21 16.30 -25.23 -43.64
C ALA A 21 17.35 -24.35 -44.36
N GLN A 22 18.35 -23.89 -43.60
CA GLN A 22 19.72 -23.73 -44.09
C GLN A 22 20.68 -24.20 -42.98
N THR A 23 21.23 -25.40 -43.15
CA THR A 23 22.37 -25.91 -42.38
C THR A 23 23.62 -25.13 -42.82
N GLN A 24 23.93 -24.05 -42.13
CA GLN A 24 25.25 -23.43 -42.14
C GLN A 24 25.96 -23.85 -40.86
N GLU A 25 27.18 -24.38 -40.98
CA GLU A 25 28.05 -24.68 -39.84
C GLU A 25 28.29 -23.40 -39.01
N GLN A 26 27.47 -23.19 -37.98
CA GLN A 26 27.70 -22.15 -37.00
C GLN A 26 28.84 -22.60 -36.09
N SER A 27 29.96 -21.87 -36.16
CA SER A 27 31.05 -21.98 -35.19
C SER A 27 30.45 -21.97 -33.78
N PRO A 28 30.96 -22.80 -32.83
CA PRO A 28 30.40 -22.87 -31.48
C PRO A 28 30.55 -21.49 -30.81
N ILE A 29 29.46 -20.73 -30.75
CA ILE A 29 29.42 -19.44 -30.06
C ILE A 29 29.61 -19.75 -28.58
N LYS A 30 30.74 -19.33 -28.02
CA LYS A 30 30.98 -19.47 -26.59
C LYS A 30 29.98 -18.59 -25.84
N PRO A 31 29.18 -19.14 -24.92
CA PRO A 31 28.30 -18.33 -24.09
C PRO A 31 29.14 -17.36 -23.25
N PHE A 32 28.57 -16.19 -22.92
CA PHE A 32 29.17 -15.16 -22.05
C PHE A 32 30.27 -14.28 -22.69
N ARG A 33 30.21 -14.02 -24.00
CA ARG A 33 31.28 -13.28 -24.70
C ARG A 33 31.29 -11.77 -24.45
N ASN A 34 30.13 -11.18 -24.16
CA ASN A 34 29.96 -9.74 -23.92
C ASN A 34 29.33 -9.56 -22.54
N LEU A 35 29.95 -8.73 -21.69
CA LEU A 35 29.39 -8.38 -20.39
C LEU A 35 28.90 -6.93 -20.45
N ASP A 36 27.62 -6.74 -20.17
CA ASP A 36 26.98 -5.44 -20.11
C ASP A 36 26.69 -5.10 -18.65
N VAL A 37 26.99 -3.88 -18.22
CA VAL A 37 26.58 -3.33 -16.93
C VAL A 37 25.67 -2.15 -17.19
N SER A 38 24.49 -2.14 -16.60
CA SER A 38 23.49 -1.08 -16.80
C SER A 38 23.00 -0.51 -15.48
N VAL A 39 22.75 0.80 -15.51
CA VAL A 39 22.04 1.52 -14.45
C VAL A 39 20.70 1.94 -15.01
N SER A 40 19.64 1.76 -14.21
CA SER A 40 18.27 2.06 -14.61
C SER A 40 17.55 2.94 -13.60
N ALA A 41 16.61 3.74 -14.08
CA ALA A 41 15.71 4.53 -13.25
C ALA A 41 14.31 4.54 -13.86
N GLY A 42 13.30 4.32 -13.02
CA GLY A 42 11.91 4.34 -13.48
C GLY A 42 10.90 3.88 -12.43
N THR A 43 9.80 3.28 -12.88
CA THR A 43 8.68 2.93 -11.98
C THR A 43 9.02 1.82 -10.99
N THR A 44 10.05 1.01 -11.24
CA THR A 44 10.57 0.03 -10.27
C THR A 44 11.62 0.63 -9.32
N GLY A 45 11.94 1.91 -9.46
CA GLY A 45 12.96 2.61 -8.68
C GLY A 45 14.28 2.74 -9.42
N LEU A 46 15.38 2.72 -8.67
CA LEU A 46 16.74 2.71 -9.20
C LEU A 46 17.24 1.26 -9.30
N GLY A 47 17.91 0.92 -10.40
CA GLY A 47 18.38 -0.43 -10.67
C GLY A 47 19.81 -0.50 -11.16
N LEU A 48 20.43 -1.64 -10.89
CA LEU A 48 21.71 -2.08 -11.44
C LEU A 48 21.49 -3.46 -12.05
N GLU A 49 21.84 -3.64 -13.31
CA GLU A 49 21.70 -4.93 -14.00
C GLU A 49 23.00 -5.30 -14.70
N VAL A 50 23.31 -6.59 -14.71
CA VAL A 50 24.36 -7.19 -15.51
C VAL A 50 23.73 -8.07 -16.58
N GLY A 51 24.20 -7.92 -17.82
CA GLY A 51 23.70 -8.64 -18.97
C GLY A 51 24.81 -9.42 -19.67
N SER A 52 24.46 -10.55 -20.26
CA SER A 52 25.38 -11.24 -21.17
C SER A 52 24.63 -11.93 -22.31
N ASP A 53 25.21 -11.83 -23.50
CA ASP A 53 24.67 -12.45 -24.71
C ASP A 53 24.96 -13.96 -24.67
N ILE A 54 23.90 -14.77 -24.71
CA ILE A 54 24.00 -16.24 -24.79
C ILE A 54 24.07 -16.67 -26.26
N SER A 55 23.32 -15.98 -27.13
CA SER A 55 23.34 -16.18 -28.57
C SER A 55 23.20 -14.84 -29.29
N GLU A 56 23.25 -14.84 -30.62
CA GLU A 56 23.11 -13.62 -31.41
C GLU A 56 21.79 -12.86 -31.21
N MET A 57 20.75 -13.55 -30.75
CA MET A 57 19.40 -12.99 -30.56
C MET A 57 18.94 -13.03 -29.11
N VAL A 58 19.67 -13.71 -28.21
CA VAL A 58 19.23 -13.94 -26.82
C VAL A 58 20.24 -13.39 -25.84
N ARG A 59 19.79 -12.50 -24.97
CA ARG A 59 20.57 -11.95 -23.85
C ARG A 59 19.92 -12.35 -22.52
N LEU A 60 20.75 -12.74 -21.57
CA LEU A 60 20.35 -12.97 -20.18
C LEU A 60 20.74 -11.76 -19.35
N ARG A 61 19.83 -11.26 -18.51
CA ARG A 61 20.05 -10.17 -17.57
C ARG A 61 19.73 -10.60 -16.16
N ALA A 62 20.60 -10.27 -15.22
CA ALA A 62 20.34 -10.37 -13.80
C ALA A 62 20.50 -8.98 -13.18
N GLY A 63 19.59 -8.57 -12.31
CA GLY A 63 19.62 -7.22 -11.76
C GLY A 63 19.07 -7.12 -10.34
N PHE A 64 19.30 -5.95 -9.76
CA PHE A 64 18.71 -5.54 -8.50
C PHE A 64 18.15 -4.13 -8.65
N SER A 65 16.95 -3.92 -8.12
CA SER A 65 16.28 -2.62 -8.12
C SER A 65 15.68 -2.34 -6.75
N PHE A 66 15.69 -1.07 -6.36
CA PHE A 66 15.06 -0.62 -5.12
C PHE A 66 14.38 0.73 -5.33
N MET A 67 13.27 0.93 -4.63
CA MET A 67 12.59 2.21 -4.61
C MET A 67 13.24 3.13 -3.56
N PRO A 68 13.74 4.33 -3.93
CA PRO A 68 14.19 5.31 -2.96
C PRO A 68 13.08 5.71 -1.99
N HIS A 69 13.47 6.14 -0.80
CA HIS A 69 12.52 6.63 0.20
C HIS A 69 11.99 8.00 -0.21
N TRP A 70 10.70 8.07 -0.50
CA TRP A 70 9.95 9.32 -0.64
C TRP A 70 8.67 9.23 0.19
N SER A 71 8.07 10.38 0.52
CA SER A 71 6.87 10.45 1.35
C SER A 71 5.70 10.96 0.52
N ASP A 72 4.60 10.21 0.50
CA ASP A 72 3.32 10.64 -0.06
C ASP A 72 2.33 10.93 1.07
N ASP A 73 1.74 12.12 1.11
CA ASP A 73 0.79 12.49 2.15
C ASP A 73 -0.64 12.09 1.78
N MET A 74 -1.28 11.31 2.66
CA MET A 74 -2.69 10.92 2.57
C MET A 74 -3.48 11.54 3.73
N LYS A 75 -4.52 12.33 3.43
CA LYS A 75 -5.32 13.02 4.46
C LYS A 75 -6.59 12.24 4.85
N PHE A 76 -6.77 11.98 6.14
CA PHE A 76 -7.93 11.30 6.71
C PHE A 76 -8.66 12.24 7.67
N GLY A 77 -9.99 12.35 7.55
CA GLY A 77 -10.79 13.15 8.49
C GLY A 77 -11.19 12.35 9.72
N VAL A 78 -11.09 12.97 10.90
CA VAL A 78 -11.59 12.45 12.18
C VAL A 78 -13.12 12.46 12.17
N GLN A 79 -13.75 11.46 12.76
CA GLN A 79 -15.18 11.47 13.09
C GLN A 79 -15.37 11.29 14.60
N VAL A 80 -16.29 12.05 15.18
CA VAL A 80 -16.68 11.92 16.61
C VAL A 80 -18.10 11.35 16.67
N GLY A 81 -18.25 10.19 17.31
CA GLY A 81 -19.53 9.46 17.37
C GLY A 81 -19.95 8.80 16.05
N ASP A 82 -21.17 8.24 16.02
CA ASP A 82 -21.63 7.39 14.91
C ASP A 82 -22.06 8.16 13.66
N LYS A 83 -22.53 9.40 13.84
CA LYS A 83 -23.02 10.25 12.75
C LYS A 83 -22.08 11.44 12.55
N PRO A 84 -21.61 11.70 11.32
CA PRO A 84 -20.87 12.92 11.04
C PRO A 84 -21.79 14.13 11.21
N GLU A 85 -21.33 15.15 11.94
CA GLU A 85 -22.07 16.41 12.06
C GLU A 85 -21.78 17.33 10.87
N SER A 86 -22.81 18.05 10.41
CA SER A 86 -22.62 19.10 9.41
C SER A 86 -21.87 20.26 10.05
N LYS A 87 -20.85 20.76 9.35
CA LYS A 87 -20.09 21.95 9.78
C LYS A 87 -20.82 23.25 9.51
N TYR A 88 -21.88 23.19 8.70
CA TYR A 88 -22.65 24.34 8.26
C TYR A 88 -24.13 24.11 8.50
N ASP A 89 -24.83 25.14 8.96
CA ASP A 89 -26.29 25.16 9.00
C ASP A 89 -26.86 25.29 7.57
N ALA A 90 -28.20 25.26 7.47
CA ALA A 90 -28.89 25.43 6.19
C ALA A 90 -28.69 26.83 5.56
N GLN A 91 -28.11 27.77 6.31
CA GLN A 91 -27.83 29.15 5.95
C GLN A 91 -26.35 29.39 5.60
N GLY A 92 -25.51 28.36 5.68
CA GLY A 92 -24.09 28.42 5.34
C GLY A 92 -23.17 28.95 6.47
N ASN A 93 -23.66 29.14 7.69
CA ASN A 93 -22.83 29.57 8.82
C ASN A 93 -22.13 28.36 9.48
N ARG A 94 -20.89 28.56 9.93
CA ARG A 94 -20.15 27.51 10.63
C ARG A 94 -20.78 27.23 12.00
N VAL A 95 -21.18 25.99 12.24
CA VAL A 95 -21.74 25.54 13.53
C VAL A 95 -20.68 24.78 14.32
N LYS A 96 -20.67 24.98 15.65
CA LYS A 96 -19.73 24.31 16.55
C LYS A 96 -20.04 22.82 16.65
N THR A 97 -19.21 22.00 16.01
CA THR A 97 -19.34 20.55 15.97
C THR A 97 -18.96 19.89 17.31
N LYS A 98 -19.30 18.62 17.47
CA LYS A 98 -18.76 17.73 18.52
C LYS A 98 -17.23 17.73 18.50
N PHE A 99 -16.63 17.74 17.31
CA PHE A 99 -15.18 17.82 17.17
C PHE A 99 -14.62 19.13 17.71
N ASP A 100 -15.21 20.29 17.37
CA ASP A 100 -14.73 21.60 17.87
C ASP A 100 -14.80 21.70 19.40
N ARG A 101 -15.88 21.17 20.00
CA ARG A 101 -16.03 21.09 21.46
C ARG A 101 -14.98 20.18 22.08
N LEU A 102 -14.72 19.05 21.44
CA LEU A 102 -13.76 18.07 21.90
C LEU A 102 -12.32 18.59 21.78
N GLN A 103 -11.95 19.18 20.65
CA GLN A 103 -10.65 19.81 20.43
C GLN A 103 -10.35 20.85 21.51
N ALA A 104 -11.32 21.73 21.82
CA ALA A 104 -11.16 22.73 22.87
C ALA A 104 -10.89 22.09 24.25
N ARG A 105 -11.56 20.98 24.57
CA ARG A 105 -11.35 20.24 25.82
C ARG A 105 -10.03 19.49 25.85
N MET A 106 -9.63 18.89 24.73
CA MET A 106 -8.33 18.23 24.63
C MET A 106 -7.20 19.23 24.80
N LYS A 107 -7.34 20.43 24.24
CA LYS A 107 -6.39 21.53 24.48
C LYS A 107 -6.34 21.96 25.94
N GLU A 108 -7.49 22.08 26.60
CA GLU A 108 -7.55 22.40 28.03
C GLU A 108 -6.89 21.32 28.91
N LEU A 109 -7.11 20.04 28.60
CA LEU A 109 -6.61 18.92 29.38
C LEU A 109 -5.12 18.60 29.12
N THR A 110 -4.69 18.71 27.87
CA THR A 110 -3.38 18.21 27.42
C THR A 110 -2.42 19.31 26.99
N GLY A 111 -2.92 20.53 26.76
CA GLY A 111 -2.16 21.63 26.16
C GLY A 111 -1.98 21.52 24.64
N PHE A 112 -2.27 20.37 24.02
CA PHE A 112 -2.08 20.13 22.59
C PHE A 112 -3.32 20.46 21.76
N ASN A 113 -3.12 21.01 20.55
CA ASN A 113 -4.18 21.12 19.57
C ASN A 113 -4.40 19.74 18.93
N VAL A 114 -5.67 19.36 18.73
CA VAL A 114 -6.05 18.10 18.07
C VAL A 114 -6.58 18.45 16.70
N ASP A 115 -5.91 18.03 15.64
CA ASP A 115 -6.34 18.34 14.28
C ASP A 115 -7.47 17.42 13.82
N GLU A 116 -8.40 18.00 13.05
CA GLU A 116 -9.56 17.26 12.51
C GLU A 116 -9.16 16.39 11.32
N THR A 117 -7.99 16.63 10.76
CA THR A 117 -7.44 15.85 9.65
C THR A 117 -6.07 15.35 10.04
N ILE A 118 -5.85 14.07 9.84
CA ILE A 118 -4.57 13.43 10.08
C ILE A 118 -3.92 13.10 8.74
N HIS A 119 -2.61 13.25 8.67
CA HIS A 119 -1.79 12.94 7.53
C HIS A 119 -1.14 11.58 7.78
N LEU A 120 -1.32 10.66 6.84
CA LEU A 120 -0.57 9.41 6.78
C LEU A 120 0.48 9.53 5.67
N GLN A 121 1.73 9.38 6.06
CA GLN A 121 2.88 9.36 5.17
C GLN A 121 3.11 7.96 4.63
N GLY A 122 2.84 7.77 3.33
CA GLY A 122 3.19 6.57 2.58
C GLY A 122 4.68 6.56 2.25
N LYS A 123 5.39 5.53 2.70
CA LYS A 123 6.82 5.28 2.47
C LYS A 123 6.98 3.99 1.67
N PRO A 124 7.43 4.05 0.41
CA PRO A 124 7.76 2.86 -0.35
C PRO A 124 8.88 2.08 0.33
N LYS A 125 8.77 0.74 0.31
CA LYS A 125 9.79 -0.18 0.84
C LYS A 125 10.17 -1.28 -0.15
N PHE A 126 9.76 -1.12 -1.39
CA PHE A 126 9.85 -2.14 -2.41
C PHE A 126 11.26 -2.28 -2.99
N TYR A 127 11.76 -3.52 -3.04
CA TYR A 127 13.00 -3.87 -3.75
C TYR A 127 12.84 -5.23 -4.43
N ASN A 128 13.59 -5.46 -5.52
CA ASN A 128 13.54 -6.70 -6.29
C ASN A 128 14.89 -7.06 -6.88
N PHE A 129 15.19 -8.36 -6.84
CA PHE A 129 16.08 -9.01 -7.78
C PHE A 129 15.33 -9.34 -9.07
N SER A 130 15.97 -9.25 -10.22
CA SER A 130 15.41 -9.60 -11.51
C SER A 130 16.27 -10.64 -12.21
N LEU A 131 15.61 -11.57 -12.91
CA LEU A 131 16.23 -12.46 -13.88
C LEU A 131 15.38 -12.43 -15.14
N LEU A 132 15.95 -11.88 -16.20
CA LEU A 132 15.26 -11.53 -17.43
C LEU A 132 15.98 -12.11 -18.64
N VAL A 133 15.21 -12.51 -19.65
CA VAL A 133 15.70 -12.96 -20.94
C VAL A 133 15.15 -12.03 -22.00
N ASP A 134 16.05 -11.46 -22.78
CA ASP A 134 15.72 -10.62 -23.92
C ASP A 134 15.87 -11.42 -25.21
N VAL A 135 14.87 -11.34 -26.07
CA VAL A 135 14.91 -11.84 -27.44
C VAL A 135 14.88 -10.64 -28.37
N MET A 136 15.88 -10.53 -29.24
CA MET A 136 16.04 -9.46 -30.23
C MET A 136 15.64 -9.97 -31.62
N PRO A 137 14.38 -9.78 -32.06
CA PRO A 137 13.87 -10.42 -33.28
C PRO A 137 14.31 -9.71 -34.58
N PHE A 138 14.81 -8.47 -34.49
CA PHE A 138 15.16 -7.68 -35.66
C PHE A 138 16.67 -7.65 -35.92
N ALA A 139 17.06 -7.54 -37.19
CA ALA A 139 18.46 -7.51 -37.60
C ALA A 139 19.25 -6.32 -37.01
N ASN A 140 18.59 -5.21 -36.69
CA ASN A 140 19.23 -4.05 -36.05
C ASN A 140 19.56 -4.31 -34.56
N LYS A 141 19.02 -5.36 -33.95
CA LYS A 141 19.21 -5.77 -32.54
C LYS A 141 18.96 -4.68 -31.51
N GLN A 142 18.28 -3.59 -31.89
CA GLN A 142 17.97 -2.47 -31.00
C GLN A 142 16.69 -2.70 -30.22
N TRP A 143 15.74 -3.43 -30.80
CA TRP A 143 14.49 -3.77 -30.16
C TRP A 143 14.58 -5.17 -29.56
N HIS A 144 14.09 -5.31 -28.34
CA HIS A 144 14.03 -6.57 -27.64
C HIS A 144 12.67 -6.81 -26.99
N LEU A 145 12.28 -8.08 -26.94
CA LEU A 145 11.17 -8.57 -26.13
C LEU A 145 11.75 -9.22 -24.90
N THR A 146 11.30 -8.82 -23.71
CA THR A 146 11.81 -9.32 -22.44
C THR A 146 10.78 -10.19 -21.75
N ALA A 147 11.19 -11.37 -21.30
CA ALA A 147 10.41 -12.20 -20.41
C ALA A 147 11.27 -12.64 -19.22
N GLY A 148 10.67 -12.79 -18.04
CA GLY A 148 11.39 -13.24 -16.86
C GLY A 148 10.60 -13.04 -15.59
N PHE A 149 11.30 -12.81 -14.49
CA PHE A 149 10.65 -12.54 -13.21
C PHE A 149 11.44 -11.57 -12.36
N TYR A 150 10.71 -10.94 -11.45
CA TYR A 150 11.23 -10.18 -10.33
C TYR A 150 10.93 -10.95 -9.05
N TRP A 151 11.92 -11.07 -8.18
CA TRP A 151 11.78 -11.63 -6.84
C TRP A 151 12.25 -10.61 -5.82
N GLY A 152 11.31 -10.17 -4.98
CA GLY A 152 11.57 -9.15 -3.98
C GLY A 152 10.83 -9.41 -2.67
N ASN A 153 10.79 -8.37 -1.83
CA ASN A 153 9.93 -8.37 -0.67
C ASN A 153 8.44 -8.28 -1.05
N ASN A 154 7.60 -8.59 -0.06
CA ASN A 154 6.14 -8.47 -0.17
C ASN A 154 5.65 -7.06 0.18
N LYS A 155 6.37 -6.31 1.02
CA LYS A 155 5.96 -4.96 1.44
C LYS A 155 6.27 -3.93 0.36
N LEU A 156 5.20 -3.44 -0.29
CA LEU A 156 5.28 -2.40 -1.31
C LEU A 156 5.50 -1.02 -0.66
N ALA A 157 4.67 -0.69 0.33
CA ALA A 157 4.73 0.58 1.05
C ALA A 157 4.09 0.46 2.44
N ASP A 158 4.57 1.26 3.38
CA ASP A 158 3.94 1.45 4.68
C ASP A 158 3.39 2.88 4.76
N ALA A 159 2.16 3.05 5.24
CA ALA A 159 1.59 4.34 5.55
C ALA A 159 1.45 4.49 7.07
N VAL A 160 2.11 5.50 7.64
CA VAL A 160 2.11 5.79 9.07
C VAL A 160 1.71 7.24 9.31
N VAL A 161 1.12 7.53 10.46
CA VAL A 161 0.78 8.91 10.83
C VAL A 161 2.03 9.81 10.77
N SER A 162 1.86 11.02 10.25
CA SER A 162 2.89 12.05 10.18
C SER A 162 3.41 12.40 11.59
N GLN A 163 4.64 12.90 11.67
CA GLN A 163 5.19 13.34 12.96
C GLN A 163 4.41 14.52 13.56
N GLU A 164 3.86 15.37 12.72
CA GLU A 164 3.07 16.55 13.12
C GLU A 164 1.75 16.13 13.80
N ASP A 165 1.15 15.02 13.36
CA ASP A 165 -0.13 14.53 13.87
C ASP A 165 0.01 13.53 15.04
N MET A 166 1.23 13.25 15.52
CA MET A 166 1.45 12.30 16.63
C MET A 166 0.80 12.78 17.93
N THR A 167 0.81 14.09 18.20
CA THR A 167 0.15 14.69 19.37
C THR A 167 -1.36 14.53 19.29
N THR A 168 -1.93 14.73 18.11
CA THR A 168 -3.34 14.45 17.80
C THR A 168 -3.68 12.98 18.09
N MET A 169 -2.84 12.02 17.66
CA MET A 169 -3.08 10.60 17.96
C MET A 169 -3.02 10.26 19.44
N LEU A 170 -2.03 10.80 20.15
CA LEU A 170 -1.90 10.60 21.59
C LEU A 170 -3.13 11.15 22.32
N ALA A 171 -3.55 12.36 21.95
CA ALA A 171 -4.75 12.99 22.49
C ALA A 171 -5.99 12.12 22.24
N VAL A 172 -6.19 11.62 21.01
CA VAL A 172 -7.29 10.68 20.71
C VAL A 172 -7.22 9.42 21.57
N GLY A 173 -6.03 8.85 21.76
CA GLY A 173 -5.82 7.67 22.62
C GLY A 173 -6.21 7.92 24.07
N ILE A 174 -5.77 9.04 24.65
CA ILE A 174 -6.13 9.45 26.02
C ILE A 174 -7.65 9.65 26.14
N TYR A 175 -8.24 10.39 25.20
CA TYR A 175 -9.68 10.62 25.19
C TYR A 175 -10.48 9.31 25.12
N ASN A 176 -10.13 8.42 24.20
CA ASN A 176 -10.82 7.15 24.03
C ASN A 176 -10.66 6.23 25.25
N ASN A 177 -9.52 6.29 25.95
CA ASN A 177 -9.33 5.60 27.22
C ASN A 177 -10.28 6.16 28.30
N MET A 178 -10.35 7.48 28.44
CA MET A 178 -11.27 8.13 29.38
C MET A 178 -12.73 7.83 29.02
N TYR A 179 -13.09 7.87 27.73
CA TYR A 179 -14.43 7.51 27.27
C TYR A 179 -14.79 6.06 27.64
N SER A 180 -13.89 5.09 27.39
CA SER A 180 -14.10 3.69 27.75
C SER A 180 -14.30 3.51 29.26
N LYS A 181 -13.56 4.25 30.08
CA LYS A 181 -13.76 4.24 31.53
C LYS A 181 -15.08 4.88 31.94
N ALA A 182 -15.44 6.01 31.34
CA ALA A 182 -16.69 6.71 31.61
C ALA A 182 -17.91 5.84 31.33
N ILE A 183 -17.98 5.21 30.15
CA ILE A 183 -19.13 4.40 29.74
C ILE A 183 -19.28 3.11 30.55
N ASN A 184 -18.19 2.60 31.11
CA ASN A 184 -18.16 1.43 31.99
C ASN A 184 -18.23 1.79 33.48
N ASN A 185 -18.49 3.06 33.84
CA ASN A 185 -18.50 3.56 35.22
C ASN A 185 -17.22 3.24 36.03
N GLN A 186 -16.06 3.24 35.36
CA GLN A 186 -14.76 2.98 35.96
C GLN A 186 -14.02 4.27 36.31
N PRO A 187 -13.19 4.28 37.38
CA PRO A 187 -12.42 5.47 37.77
C PRO A 187 -11.40 5.88 36.71
N PHE A 188 -11.29 7.20 36.49
CA PHE A 188 -10.37 7.76 35.51
C PHE A 188 -8.91 7.57 35.93
N VAL A 189 -8.61 7.87 37.19
CA VAL A 189 -7.29 7.76 37.80
C VAL A 189 -7.47 7.33 39.26
N THR A 190 -6.52 6.55 39.77
CA THR A 190 -6.41 6.23 41.20
C THR A 190 -5.25 7.04 41.78
N ILE A 191 -5.52 7.89 42.77
CA ILE A 191 -4.53 8.74 43.43
C ILE A 191 -4.46 8.35 44.90
N ASN A 192 -3.29 7.91 45.37
CA ASN A 192 -3.08 7.46 46.75
C ASN A 192 -4.10 6.40 47.22
N GLY A 193 -4.48 5.48 46.32
CA GLY A 193 -5.49 4.45 46.61
C GLY A 193 -6.95 4.95 46.56
N ASN A 194 -7.18 6.23 46.30
CA ASN A 194 -8.53 6.78 46.12
C ASN A 194 -8.87 6.86 44.63
N ASP A 195 -9.96 6.21 44.27
CA ASP A 195 -10.50 6.19 42.92
C ASP A 195 -11.20 7.52 42.62
N VAL A 196 -10.72 8.21 41.58
CA VAL A 196 -11.26 9.49 41.14
C VAL A 196 -12.18 9.25 39.95
N TYR A 197 -13.48 9.38 40.20
CA TYR A 197 -14.52 9.42 39.17
C TYR A 197 -15.26 10.75 39.24
N ASN A 198 -15.46 11.38 38.08
CA ASN A 198 -16.22 12.63 37.97
C ASN A 198 -17.40 12.42 37.04
N GLU A 199 -18.60 12.37 37.61
CA GLU A 199 -19.83 12.08 36.88
C GLU A 199 -20.15 13.15 35.83
N SER A 200 -19.92 14.44 36.13
CA SER A 200 -20.12 15.54 35.17
C SER A 200 -19.21 15.40 33.95
N LEU A 201 -17.96 14.99 34.17
CA LEU A 201 -17.01 14.72 33.09
C LEU A 201 -17.42 13.46 32.31
N ALA A 202 -17.76 12.37 33.00
CA ALA A 202 -18.20 11.13 32.38
C ALA A 202 -19.41 11.33 31.46
N ASN A 203 -20.45 12.00 31.95
CA ASN A 203 -21.65 12.31 31.17
C ASN A 203 -21.34 13.15 29.92
N LYS A 204 -20.40 14.10 30.02
CA LYS A 204 -19.94 14.88 28.85
C LYS A 204 -19.20 14.03 27.84
N LEU A 205 -18.25 13.19 28.27
CA LEU A 205 -17.49 12.29 27.40
C LEU A 205 -18.45 11.34 26.64
N ILE A 206 -19.41 10.75 27.36
CA ILE A 206 -20.44 9.87 26.78
C ILE A 206 -21.28 10.64 25.75
N SER A 207 -21.71 11.87 26.09
CA SER A 207 -22.53 12.69 25.18
C SER A 207 -21.82 13.07 23.87
N TYR A 208 -20.50 13.25 23.90
CA TYR A 208 -19.71 13.55 22.72
C TYR A 208 -19.52 12.31 21.86
N GLY A 209 -19.32 11.16 22.48
CA GLY A 209 -19.07 9.89 21.80
C GLY A 209 -17.59 9.65 21.55
N ARG A 210 -17.26 8.39 21.25
CA ARG A 210 -15.89 7.95 20.98
C ARG A 210 -15.32 8.59 19.71
N MET A 211 -14.02 8.90 19.72
CA MET A 211 -13.31 9.39 18.53
C MET A 211 -12.86 8.23 17.65
N LYS A 212 -13.15 8.30 16.37
CA LYS A 212 -12.83 7.23 15.42
C LYS A 212 -12.57 7.75 14.01
N TYR A 213 -11.72 7.06 13.25
CA TYR A 213 -11.40 7.41 11.88
C TYR A 213 -12.13 6.47 10.93
N ARG A 214 -13.20 6.96 10.28
CA ARG A 214 -13.98 6.12 9.35
C ARG A 214 -13.24 5.91 8.04
N ILE A 215 -12.94 4.65 7.74
CA ILE A 215 -12.30 4.23 6.49
C ILE A 215 -13.36 4.03 5.40
N GLY A 216 -14.43 3.30 5.74
CA GLY A 216 -15.50 2.92 4.83
C GLY A 216 -16.49 1.98 5.55
N ASP A 217 -17.12 1.08 4.80
CA ASP A 217 -18.09 0.10 5.31
C ASP A 217 -17.63 -1.32 4.95
N MET A 218 -17.70 -2.24 5.91
CA MET A 218 -17.39 -3.65 5.73
C MET A 218 -18.32 -4.27 4.69
N LYS A 219 -17.76 -4.98 3.72
CA LYS A 219 -18.55 -5.65 2.67
C LYS A 219 -19.44 -6.77 3.19
N SER A 220 -18.96 -7.49 4.21
CA SER A 220 -19.64 -8.67 4.76
C SER A 220 -20.85 -8.29 5.62
N THR A 221 -20.70 -7.28 6.48
CA THR A 221 -21.71 -6.91 7.49
C THR A 221 -22.41 -5.59 7.19
N GLY A 222 -21.86 -4.74 6.32
CA GLY A 222 -22.34 -3.36 6.11
C GLY A 222 -21.98 -2.40 7.25
N GLU A 223 -21.34 -2.89 8.31
CA GLU A 223 -20.91 -2.08 9.45
C GLU A 223 -19.81 -1.10 9.03
N ALA A 224 -19.79 0.07 9.65
CA ALA A 224 -18.75 1.04 9.38
C ALA A 224 -17.39 0.54 9.93
N CYS A 225 -16.39 0.54 9.05
CA CYS A 225 -15.00 0.20 9.36
C CYS A 225 -14.28 1.45 9.88
N TYR A 226 -13.89 1.42 11.14
CA TYR A 226 -13.16 2.51 11.80
C TYR A 226 -11.77 2.07 12.23
N ALA A 227 -10.80 2.99 12.16
CA ALA A 227 -9.50 2.86 12.79
C ALA A 227 -9.39 3.79 14.00
N GLU A 228 -8.57 3.38 14.96
CA GLU A 228 -8.16 4.16 16.12
C GLU A 228 -6.64 3.98 16.34
N PRO A 229 -5.97 4.92 17.03
CA PRO A 229 -4.56 4.77 17.40
C PRO A 229 -4.29 3.43 18.10
N ASP A 230 -3.18 2.77 17.76
CA ASP A 230 -2.67 1.57 18.44
C ASP A 230 -2.10 1.87 19.83
N ALA A 231 -1.58 0.85 20.50
CA ALA A 231 -0.95 1.02 21.81
C ALA A 231 0.26 1.99 21.78
N ASN A 232 0.83 2.25 20.59
CA ASN A 232 1.90 3.21 20.39
C ASN A 232 1.37 4.59 19.97
N GLY A 233 0.05 4.78 19.94
CA GLY A 233 -0.58 6.02 19.48
C GLY A 233 -0.45 6.23 17.97
N LEU A 234 -0.46 5.17 17.16
CA LEU A 234 -0.32 5.28 15.71
C LEU A 234 -1.43 4.54 14.96
N ILE A 235 -1.82 5.09 13.81
CA ILE A 235 -2.58 4.37 12.78
C ILE A 235 -1.61 3.96 11.69
N LYS A 236 -1.63 2.68 11.31
CA LYS A 236 -0.72 2.12 10.31
C LYS A 236 -1.50 1.39 9.24
N ALA A 237 -1.03 1.49 8.00
CA ALA A 237 -1.49 0.65 6.91
C ALA A 237 -0.28 0.09 6.14
N GLU A 238 -0.33 -1.19 5.77
CA GLU A 238 0.73 -1.85 5.03
C GLU A 238 0.18 -2.35 3.68
N ALA A 239 0.80 -1.91 2.59
CA ALA A 239 0.50 -2.42 1.25
C ALA A 239 1.43 -3.61 0.94
N ILE A 240 0.82 -4.77 0.65
CA ILE A 240 1.51 -6.05 0.47
C ILE A 240 1.14 -6.65 -0.89
N ILE A 241 2.15 -7.17 -1.58
CA ILE A 241 2.08 -7.89 -2.86
C ILE A 241 2.83 -9.23 -2.74
N ASN A 242 2.84 -10.04 -3.80
CA ASN A 242 3.59 -11.30 -3.79
C ASN A 242 5.10 -11.05 -3.96
N ASN A 243 5.90 -11.98 -3.43
CA ASN A 243 7.37 -11.91 -3.53
C ASN A 243 7.85 -12.19 -4.97
N PHE A 244 7.30 -13.23 -5.59
CA PHE A 244 7.61 -13.63 -6.96
C PHE A 244 6.63 -13.00 -7.95
N LYS A 245 7.16 -12.33 -8.97
CA LYS A 245 6.40 -11.46 -9.86
C LYS A 245 6.88 -11.66 -11.31
N PRO A 246 6.18 -12.48 -12.12
CA PRO A 246 6.48 -12.63 -13.53
C PRO A 246 6.50 -11.28 -14.25
N TYR A 247 7.31 -11.17 -15.29
CA TYR A 247 7.45 -9.97 -16.09
C TYR A 247 7.42 -10.28 -17.58
N LEU A 248 6.72 -9.43 -18.31
CA LEU A 248 6.73 -9.41 -19.77
C LEU A 248 6.82 -7.95 -20.22
N GLY A 249 7.71 -7.67 -21.16
CA GLY A 249 7.89 -6.34 -21.69
C GLY A 249 8.60 -6.34 -23.02
N PHE A 250 8.88 -5.14 -23.47
CA PHE A 250 9.72 -4.86 -24.61
C PHE A 250 10.62 -3.68 -24.26
N GLY A 251 11.68 -3.51 -25.02
CA GLY A 251 12.52 -2.35 -24.88
C GLY A 251 13.24 -2.02 -26.16
N TYR A 252 13.91 -0.89 -26.08
CA TYR A 252 14.75 -0.36 -27.13
C TYR A 252 16.07 0.05 -26.51
N GLU A 253 17.18 -0.31 -27.12
CA GLU A 253 18.52 0.08 -26.72
C GLU A 253 19.34 0.46 -27.96
N SER A 254 19.99 1.61 -27.91
CA SER A 254 20.79 2.13 -29.01
C SER A 254 22.10 2.74 -28.51
N GLN A 255 23.12 2.72 -29.37
CA GLN A 255 24.44 3.25 -29.04
C GLN A 255 24.41 4.77 -28.82
N LEU A 256 25.11 5.22 -27.79
CA LEU A 256 25.20 6.63 -27.45
C LEU A 256 26.35 7.28 -28.25
N GLY A 257 26.03 7.79 -29.44
CA GLY A 257 26.97 8.50 -30.30
C GLY A 257 27.66 7.60 -31.33
N ARG A 258 28.26 8.22 -32.35
CA ARG A 258 28.89 7.51 -33.50
C ARG A 258 30.31 7.00 -33.23
N ALA A 259 30.96 7.45 -32.16
CA ALA A 259 32.39 7.24 -31.91
C ALA A 259 32.70 6.19 -30.82
N ASP A 260 31.79 5.99 -29.85
CA ASP A 260 31.98 5.05 -28.74
C ASP A 260 30.91 3.95 -28.75
N ASN A 261 31.31 2.74 -29.16
CA ASN A 261 30.43 1.58 -29.19
C ASN A 261 30.17 0.95 -27.80
N HIS A 262 30.84 1.46 -26.76
CA HIS A 262 30.75 0.89 -25.41
C HIS A 262 29.57 1.41 -24.60
N TRP A 263 28.95 2.54 -24.96
CA TRP A 263 27.82 3.10 -24.22
C TRP A 263 26.53 2.98 -25.02
N LYS A 264 25.45 2.57 -24.35
CA LYS A 264 24.12 2.46 -24.91
C LYS A 264 23.11 3.15 -24.01
N ILE A 265 22.10 3.76 -24.60
CA ILE A 265 20.93 4.29 -23.90
C ILE A 265 19.69 3.57 -24.39
N GLY A 266 18.76 3.30 -23.49
CA GLY A 266 17.56 2.57 -23.83
C GLY A 266 16.44 2.76 -22.84
N PHE A 267 15.33 2.09 -23.11
CA PHE A 267 14.22 1.97 -22.19
C PHE A 267 13.68 0.54 -22.18
N ASP A 268 13.10 0.15 -21.05
CA ASP A 268 12.25 -1.03 -20.92
C ASP A 268 10.85 -0.58 -20.54
N ALA A 269 9.85 -1.07 -21.27
CA ALA A 269 8.44 -0.89 -20.99
C ALA A 269 7.75 -2.25 -20.90
N GLY A 270 6.95 -2.47 -19.88
CA GLY A 270 6.31 -3.77 -19.70
C GLY A 270 5.32 -3.81 -18.56
N ILE A 271 4.93 -5.02 -18.22
CA ILE A 271 4.00 -5.32 -17.16
C ILE A 271 4.60 -6.35 -16.22
N LEU A 272 4.50 -6.06 -14.94
CA LEU A 272 4.92 -6.91 -13.87
C LEU A 272 3.68 -7.46 -13.17
N PHE A 273 3.56 -8.78 -13.20
CA PHE A 273 2.40 -9.50 -12.68
C PHE A 273 2.59 -9.66 -11.18
N TRP A 274 1.85 -8.90 -10.38
CA TRP A 274 1.89 -8.99 -8.92
C TRP A 274 1.36 -10.33 -8.37
N GLY A 275 0.79 -11.19 -9.24
CA GLY A 275 0.18 -12.46 -8.86
C GLY A 275 -1.13 -12.29 -8.08
N GLY A 276 -1.79 -11.15 -8.25
CA GLY A 276 -3.04 -10.80 -7.59
C GLY A 276 -3.18 -9.30 -7.38
N ARG A 277 -4.32 -8.90 -6.81
CA ARG A 277 -4.52 -7.52 -6.37
C ARG A 277 -3.66 -7.24 -5.13
N PRO A 278 -3.03 -6.07 -5.01
CA PRO A 278 -2.40 -5.65 -3.77
C PRO A 278 -3.37 -5.73 -2.61
N ARG A 279 -2.86 -6.16 -1.47
CA ARG A 279 -3.59 -6.19 -0.21
C ARG A 279 -3.13 -5.01 0.62
N VAL A 280 -4.07 -4.26 1.20
CA VAL A 280 -3.71 -3.18 2.12
C VAL A 280 -4.28 -3.53 3.48
N TYR A 281 -3.41 -3.80 4.43
CA TYR A 281 -3.82 -4.16 5.77
C TYR A 281 -3.79 -2.97 6.70
N THR A 282 -4.81 -2.83 7.52
CA THR A 282 -4.84 -1.88 8.64
C THR A 282 -5.57 -2.52 9.82
N GLU A 283 -5.49 -1.91 10.99
CA GLU A 283 -6.22 -2.35 12.17
C GLU A 283 -7.55 -1.59 12.27
N ARG A 284 -8.66 -2.34 12.26
CA ARG A 284 -9.98 -1.80 12.62
C ARG A 284 -10.25 -2.01 14.10
N THR A 285 -10.97 -1.08 14.72
CA THR A 285 -11.49 -1.24 16.08
C THR A 285 -12.90 -1.80 16.03
N ILE A 286 -13.18 -2.80 16.87
CA ILE A 286 -14.48 -3.45 17.02
C ILE A 286 -14.96 -3.21 18.45
N GLU A 287 -16.20 -2.78 18.59
CA GLU A 287 -16.89 -2.65 19.87
C GLU A 287 -17.64 -3.93 20.18
N HIS A 288 -17.39 -4.48 21.37
CA HIS A 288 -18.10 -5.62 21.93
C HIS A 288 -18.90 -5.14 23.13
N ILE A 289 -20.19 -5.45 23.15
CA ILE A 289 -21.09 -5.12 24.25
C ILE A 289 -21.45 -6.43 24.93
N THR A 290 -21.09 -6.55 26.19
CA THR A 290 -21.51 -7.67 27.05
C THR A 290 -22.51 -7.15 28.06
N GLU A 291 -23.63 -7.82 28.20
CA GLU A 291 -24.66 -7.50 29.19
C GLU A 291 -24.66 -8.59 30.25
N ASP A 292 -24.53 -8.19 31.51
CA ASP A 292 -24.60 -9.09 32.64
C ASP A 292 -26.06 -9.52 32.87
N GLU A 293 -26.32 -10.83 32.88
CA GLU A 293 -27.69 -11.39 32.93
C GLU A 293 -28.40 -11.13 34.26
N GLU A 294 -27.65 -10.93 35.36
CA GLU A 294 -28.23 -10.75 36.70
C GLU A 294 -28.45 -9.26 37.02
N THR A 295 -27.54 -8.40 36.59
CA THR A 295 -27.54 -6.97 36.92
C THR A 295 -28.03 -6.08 35.79
N GLY A 296 -28.09 -6.58 34.55
CA GLY A 296 -28.41 -5.82 33.34
C GLY A 296 -27.35 -4.76 32.98
N ILE A 297 -26.19 -4.78 33.64
CA ILE A 297 -25.12 -3.82 33.40
C ILE A 297 -24.42 -4.15 32.08
N LYS A 298 -24.31 -3.14 31.20
CA LYS A 298 -23.61 -3.25 29.93
C LYS A 298 -22.15 -2.84 30.09
N THR A 299 -21.25 -3.71 29.62
CA THR A 299 -19.82 -3.48 29.56
C THR A 299 -19.37 -3.36 28.10
N TYR A 300 -18.66 -2.29 27.80
CA TYR A 300 -18.16 -1.95 26.47
C TYR A 300 -16.66 -2.23 26.39
N ASN A 301 -16.29 -3.16 25.51
CA ASN A 301 -14.90 -3.54 25.26
C ASN A 301 -14.52 -3.25 23.81
N TYR A 302 -13.27 -2.85 23.59
CA TYR A 302 -12.78 -2.50 22.26
C TYR A 302 -11.59 -3.37 21.89
N THR A 303 -11.72 -4.14 20.81
CA THR A 303 -10.64 -4.99 20.29
C THR A 303 -10.18 -4.52 18.92
N LYS A 304 -8.93 -4.83 18.57
CA LYS A 304 -8.40 -4.55 17.24
C LYS A 304 -8.35 -5.81 16.39
N GLU A 305 -8.74 -5.68 15.12
CA GLU A 305 -8.68 -6.75 14.13
C GLU A 305 -7.96 -6.25 12.88
N LYS A 306 -7.14 -7.12 12.27
CA LYS A 306 -6.48 -6.83 11.00
C LYS A 306 -7.48 -7.00 9.85
N VAL A 307 -7.70 -5.95 9.07
CA VAL A 307 -8.61 -5.94 7.91
C VAL A 307 -7.86 -5.63 6.62
N ASP A 308 -8.19 -6.34 5.53
CA ASP A 308 -7.75 -5.98 4.19
C ASP A 308 -8.71 -4.94 3.61
N ILE A 309 -8.32 -3.66 3.62
CA ILE A 309 -9.22 -2.58 3.19
C ILE A 309 -9.51 -2.62 1.70
N VAL A 310 -8.67 -3.24 0.87
CA VAL A 310 -8.93 -3.36 -0.59
C VAL A 310 -10.00 -4.42 -0.81
N ARG A 311 -9.86 -5.56 -0.14
CA ARG A 311 -10.76 -6.70 -0.35
C ARG A 311 -12.06 -6.58 0.44
N ASP A 312 -12.01 -6.12 1.69
CA ASP A 312 -13.08 -6.34 2.66
C ASP A 312 -13.89 -5.05 2.96
N VAL A 313 -13.47 -3.89 2.45
CA VAL A 313 -14.14 -2.59 2.68
C VAL A 313 -14.70 -1.98 1.38
N THR A 314 -15.79 -1.23 1.52
CA THR A 314 -16.52 -0.47 0.48
C THR A 314 -16.86 0.94 0.95
N ASN A 315 -17.48 1.75 0.10
CA ASN A 315 -17.95 3.11 0.45
C ASN A 315 -16.89 3.98 1.12
N TYR A 316 -15.65 3.92 0.60
CA TYR A 316 -14.55 4.71 1.17
C TYR A 316 -14.88 6.20 1.16
N ARG A 317 -14.38 6.91 2.19
CA ARG A 317 -14.37 8.38 2.19
C ARG A 317 -13.71 8.91 0.92
N LYS A 318 -14.22 10.04 0.40
CA LYS A 318 -13.77 10.67 -0.86
C LYS A 318 -12.24 10.75 -0.96
N ASN A 319 -11.56 11.11 0.13
CA ASN A 319 -10.12 11.32 0.18
C ASN A 319 -9.28 10.04 -0.03
N ILE A 320 -9.84 8.86 0.28
CA ILE A 320 -9.14 7.57 0.22
C ILE A 320 -9.61 6.75 -0.98
N LYS A 321 -10.86 6.98 -1.43
CA LYS A 321 -11.52 6.26 -2.52
C LYS A 321 -10.67 6.22 -3.80
N GLY A 322 -10.07 7.34 -4.19
CA GLY A 322 -9.25 7.43 -5.40
C GLY A 322 -8.04 6.48 -5.37
N LYS A 323 -7.23 6.56 -4.31
CA LYS A 323 -6.02 5.74 -4.14
C LYS A 323 -6.37 4.24 -4.02
N ILE A 324 -7.43 3.89 -3.30
CA ILE A 324 -7.86 2.50 -3.18
C ILE A 324 -8.44 1.95 -4.49
N ASN A 325 -9.22 2.74 -5.23
CA ASN A 325 -9.73 2.32 -6.53
C ASN A 325 -8.60 2.09 -7.54
N PHE A 326 -7.57 2.93 -7.53
CA PHE A 326 -6.36 2.72 -8.31
C PHE A 326 -5.69 1.38 -7.97
N LEU A 327 -5.48 1.07 -6.68
CA LEU A 327 -4.92 -0.21 -6.25
C LEU A 327 -5.80 -1.42 -6.65
N LYS A 328 -7.14 -1.27 -6.60
CA LYS A 328 -8.09 -2.31 -7.06
C LYS A 328 -7.99 -2.56 -8.57
N ALA A 329 -7.70 -1.51 -9.33
CA ALA A 329 -7.59 -1.55 -10.78
C ALA A 329 -6.23 -2.07 -11.27
N LEU A 330 -5.25 -2.25 -10.38
CA LEU A 330 -3.90 -2.74 -10.71
C LEU A 330 -3.68 -4.19 -10.24
N PRO A 331 -4.15 -5.21 -10.98
CA PRO A 331 -3.60 -6.55 -10.85
C PRO A 331 -2.20 -6.66 -11.49
N LEU A 332 -1.85 -5.71 -12.37
CA LEU A 332 -0.62 -5.63 -13.12
C LEU A 332 0.04 -4.28 -12.85
N PHE A 333 1.36 -4.27 -12.68
CA PHE A 333 2.14 -3.06 -12.46
C PHE A 333 2.84 -2.64 -13.74
N PRO A 334 2.58 -1.42 -14.26
CA PRO A 334 3.29 -0.91 -15.41
C PRO A 334 4.76 -0.63 -15.04
N VAL A 335 5.66 -1.23 -15.79
CA VAL A 335 7.10 -1.00 -15.71
C VAL A 335 7.48 -0.05 -16.83
N LEU A 336 8.14 1.05 -16.47
CA LEU A 336 8.81 1.92 -17.43
C LEU A 336 10.13 2.37 -16.80
N ASN A 337 11.23 1.95 -17.40
CA ASN A 337 12.58 2.24 -16.92
C ASN A 337 13.43 2.80 -18.07
N VAL A 338 14.17 3.86 -17.80
CA VAL A 338 15.25 4.34 -18.69
C VAL A 338 16.55 3.71 -18.22
N LYS A 339 17.41 3.32 -19.17
CA LYS A 339 18.64 2.58 -18.92
C LYS A 339 19.83 3.24 -19.60
N LEU A 340 20.96 3.26 -18.91
CA LEU A 340 22.27 3.55 -19.46
C LEU A 340 23.15 2.33 -19.26
N THR A 341 23.67 1.78 -20.34
CA THR A 341 24.42 0.52 -20.36
C THR A 341 25.84 0.77 -20.85
N LYS A 342 26.80 0.10 -20.22
CA LYS A 342 28.18 0.00 -20.67
C LYS A 342 28.52 -1.44 -21.02
N SER A 343 28.96 -1.66 -22.25
CA SER A 343 29.44 -2.95 -22.75
C SER A 343 30.96 -3.07 -22.60
N PHE A 344 31.43 -4.26 -22.22
CA PHE A 344 32.83 -4.61 -22.01
C PHE A 344 33.30 -5.74 -22.93
#